data_AF-A0A7D5H444-F1
#
_entry.id   AF-A0A7D5H444-F1
#
_cell.length_a   1.000
_cell.length_b   1.000
_cell.length_c   1.000
_cell.angle_alpha   90.00
_cell.angle_beta   90.00
_cell.angle_gamma   90.00
#
_symmetry.space_group_name_H-M   'P 1'
#
loop_
_entity.id
_entity.type
_entity.pdbx_description
1 polymer ?
#
loop_
_entity_poly.entity_id
_entity_poly.type
_entity_poly.pdbx_seq_one_letter_code
_entity_poly.pdbx_strand_id
1 'polypeptide(L)'
;MEFNFGRFSREVLLMTDQIGVFEKNAELFGDIYDFISNDDARQLSILAKANSGLLQIPMFGDSSDAVSLLHHAASIGALEVCKFLVDEGMDVNLIDGAYRTPLVYATGSGKQEVAFWLIERGADINGDCRGITTPLIESARVNDTELARRLIAQGADVNRLQCKFNQTALDTATVYGSEDTAELISRAGGMRAQEPIDLSQERASGILEHLFHNVGPILSNRLALIADDQAIDLRTALVGKGGEFKVLCTIGAYEITPSIEFMICLPHDWPLNDSAVISPLSVSFPAQLLRMLALRRLGGEAIAEGYVVGKQATLELSEIWPADVDAFAAVNYQFKQGAGNLNATGEVTLLMMVPVTYSKTGRPSAVKLDTWIGKQRVASWKKIALRHSM
;
A
#
# COMPACT_ATOMS: atom_id res chain seq x y z
N MET A 1 -13.03 26.68 24.83
CA MET A 1 -11.64 26.51 24.36
C MET A 1 -11.72 25.88 22.98
N GLU A 2 -11.72 26.73 21.97
CA GLU A 2 -11.72 26.32 20.56
C GLU A 2 -10.35 25.75 20.23
N PHE A 3 -10.30 24.48 19.86
CA PHE A 3 -9.13 23.87 19.27
C PHE A 3 -9.13 24.24 17.79
N ASN A 4 -8.23 25.16 17.45
CA ASN A 4 -7.97 25.64 16.10
C ASN A 4 -7.20 24.54 15.35
N PHE A 5 -7.94 23.60 14.75
CA PHE A 5 -7.37 22.68 13.77
C PHE A 5 -7.05 23.48 12.51
N GLY A 6 -5.76 23.65 12.23
CA GLY A 6 -5.27 24.18 10.97
C GLY A 6 -5.77 23.34 9.79
N ARG A 7 -6.97 23.65 9.31
CA ARG A 7 -7.42 23.39 7.95
C ARG A 7 -6.67 24.35 7.03
N PHE A 8 -5.46 23.97 6.65
CA PHE A 8 -4.77 24.41 5.44
C PHE A 8 -4.12 23.13 4.90
N SER A 9 -4.34 22.62 3.69
CA SER A 9 -5.00 23.17 2.51
C SER A 9 -5.24 22.02 1.52
N ARG A 10 -6.42 21.39 1.56
CA ARG A 10 -6.91 20.57 0.43
C ARG A 10 -7.92 21.33 -0.46
N GLU A 11 -8.32 22.54 -0.03
CA GLU A 11 -9.31 23.39 -0.73
C GLU A 11 -8.71 24.60 -1.46
N VAL A 12 -7.38 24.76 -1.54
CA VAL A 12 -6.76 25.92 -2.24
C VAL A 12 -6.15 25.56 -3.61
N LEU A 13 -6.01 24.28 -3.95
CA LEU A 13 -5.33 23.88 -5.21
C LEU A 13 -6.22 23.82 -6.47
N LEU A 14 -7.48 24.26 -6.41
CA LEU A 14 -8.41 24.16 -7.55
C LEU A 14 -8.91 25.50 -8.14
N MET A 15 -8.32 26.66 -7.81
CA MET A 15 -8.84 27.95 -8.30
C MET A 15 -7.81 29.04 -8.67
N THR A 16 -6.55 28.71 -8.90
CA THR A 16 -5.57 29.70 -9.40
C THR A 16 -5.08 29.28 -10.79
N ASP A 17 -5.11 30.21 -11.75
CA ASP A 17 -4.57 30.07 -13.10
C ASP A 17 -3.03 29.91 -13.04
N GLN A 18 -2.56 28.74 -12.61
CA GLN A 18 -1.12 28.46 -12.42
C GLN A 18 -0.36 28.52 -13.75
N ILE A 19 -0.98 28.06 -14.83
CA ILE A 19 -0.43 28.17 -16.19
C ILE A 19 -0.29 29.65 -16.57
N GLY A 20 -1.32 30.46 -16.39
CA GLY A 20 -1.24 31.89 -16.69
C GLY A 20 -0.29 32.66 -15.76
N VAL A 21 -0.11 32.23 -14.51
CA VAL A 21 0.95 32.75 -13.62
C VAL A 21 2.33 32.37 -14.15
N PHE A 22 2.53 31.12 -14.58
CA PHE A 22 3.77 30.66 -15.19
C PHE A 22 4.11 31.45 -16.46
N GLU A 23 3.17 31.55 -17.40
CA GLU A 23 3.34 32.26 -18.67
C GLU A 23 3.65 33.75 -18.46
N LYS A 24 2.98 34.42 -17.52
CA LYS A 24 3.24 35.84 -17.21
C LYS A 24 4.60 36.10 -16.56
N ASN A 25 5.21 35.08 -15.95
CA ASN A 25 6.47 35.18 -15.22
C ASN A 25 7.56 34.29 -15.83
N ALA A 26 7.47 33.97 -17.13
CA ALA A 26 8.34 32.99 -17.78
C ALA A 26 9.84 33.28 -17.63
N GLU A 27 10.25 34.55 -17.70
CA GLU A 27 11.66 34.96 -17.47
C GLU A 27 12.11 34.65 -16.03
N LEU A 28 11.29 34.98 -15.03
CA LEU A 28 11.58 34.69 -13.62
C LEU A 28 11.61 33.19 -13.35
N PHE A 29 10.77 32.39 -14.01
CA PHE A 29 10.86 30.93 -13.90
C PHE A 29 12.13 30.38 -14.55
N GLY A 30 12.59 30.97 -15.65
CA GLY A 30 13.91 30.69 -16.22
C GLY A 30 15.02 30.90 -15.19
N ASP A 31 15.02 32.06 -14.54
CA ASP A 31 15.98 32.38 -13.47
C ASP A 31 15.87 31.39 -12.30
N ILE A 32 14.65 31.06 -11.84
CA ILE A 32 14.42 30.08 -10.77
C ILE A 32 15.04 28.73 -11.14
N TYR A 33 14.80 28.22 -12.36
CA TYR A 33 15.33 26.93 -12.79
C TYR A 33 16.85 26.95 -12.94
N ASP A 34 17.42 28.07 -13.39
CA ASP A 34 18.87 28.25 -13.47
C ASP A 34 19.50 28.29 -12.07
N PHE A 35 18.89 28.97 -11.11
CA PHE A 35 19.37 28.99 -9.73
C PHE A 35 19.28 27.60 -9.08
N ILE A 36 18.20 26.85 -9.33
CA ILE A 36 18.09 25.46 -8.87
C ILE A 36 19.19 24.59 -9.50
N SER A 37 19.40 24.71 -10.82
CA SER A 37 20.40 23.94 -11.56
C SER A 37 21.84 24.20 -11.09
N ASN A 38 22.11 25.39 -10.58
CA ASN A 38 23.41 25.80 -10.04
C ASN A 38 23.53 25.70 -8.51
N ASP A 39 22.50 25.19 -7.83
CA ASP A 39 22.37 25.17 -6.35
C ASP A 39 22.57 26.55 -5.69
N ASP A 40 22.16 27.63 -6.38
CA ASP A 40 22.33 29.02 -5.94
C ASP A 40 21.14 29.48 -5.10
N ALA A 41 21.05 28.95 -3.88
CA ALA A 41 20.03 29.34 -2.90
C ALA A 41 20.07 30.84 -2.56
N ARG A 42 21.22 31.51 -2.75
CA ARG A 42 21.36 32.94 -2.48
C ARG A 42 20.60 33.77 -3.51
N GLN A 43 20.78 33.50 -4.80
CA GLN A 43 20.04 34.22 -5.84
C GLN A 43 18.56 33.87 -5.81
N LEU A 44 18.23 32.60 -5.54
CA LEU A 44 16.84 32.18 -5.35
C LEU A 44 16.17 32.93 -4.18
N SER A 45 16.87 33.10 -3.05
CA SER A 45 16.39 33.89 -1.92
C SER A 45 16.18 35.37 -2.27
N ILE A 46 17.06 35.97 -3.06
CA ILE A 46 16.91 37.36 -3.51
C ILE A 46 15.65 37.50 -4.39
N LEU A 47 15.45 36.58 -5.33
CA LEU A 47 14.27 36.57 -6.21
C LEU A 47 12.98 36.36 -5.39
N ALA A 48 13.01 35.46 -4.42
CA ALA A 48 11.85 35.10 -3.58
C ALA A 48 11.34 36.27 -2.71
N LYS A 49 12.20 37.22 -2.31
CA LYS A 49 11.78 38.37 -1.47
C LYS A 49 10.62 39.18 -2.05
N ALA A 50 10.53 39.30 -3.38
CA ALA A 50 9.46 39.99 -4.07
C ALA A 50 8.45 39.03 -4.73
N ASN A 51 8.77 37.73 -4.80
CA ASN A 51 8.08 36.76 -5.64
C ASN A 51 7.85 35.40 -4.96
N SER A 52 7.69 35.37 -3.63
CA SER A 52 7.62 34.13 -2.84
C SER A 52 6.50 33.18 -3.30
N GLY A 53 5.38 33.72 -3.81
CA GLY A 53 4.29 32.94 -4.38
C GLY A 53 4.69 32.09 -5.61
N LEU A 54 5.76 32.45 -6.33
CA LEU A 54 6.25 31.69 -7.48
C LEU A 54 6.89 30.37 -7.07
N LEU A 55 7.40 30.26 -5.83
CA LEU A 55 8.04 29.03 -5.34
C LEU A 55 7.05 27.86 -5.19
N GLN A 56 5.77 28.17 -5.03
CA GLN A 56 4.69 27.20 -4.86
C GLN A 56 4.08 26.74 -6.19
N ILE A 57 4.49 27.34 -7.31
CA ILE A 57 4.01 26.96 -8.64
C ILE A 57 4.75 25.70 -9.09
N PRO A 58 4.05 24.63 -9.49
CA PRO A 58 4.68 23.44 -10.05
C PRO A 58 5.51 23.78 -11.29
N MET A 59 6.47 22.91 -11.60
CA MET A 59 7.25 23.03 -12.83
C MET A 59 6.33 23.16 -14.04
N PHE A 60 6.68 24.10 -14.92
CA PHE A 60 5.93 24.47 -16.13
C PHE A 60 4.49 24.96 -15.89
N GLY A 61 4.09 25.23 -14.65
CA GLY A 61 2.72 25.61 -14.29
C GLY A 61 1.71 24.45 -14.45
N ASP A 62 2.18 23.24 -14.74
CA ASP A 62 1.32 22.09 -15.03
C ASP A 62 0.94 21.36 -13.73
N SER A 63 -0.34 21.48 -13.39
CA SER A 63 -0.93 20.78 -12.24
C SER A 63 -1.16 19.28 -12.45
N SER A 64 -1.02 18.77 -13.69
CA SER A 64 -1.29 17.36 -14.01
C SER A 64 -0.18 16.43 -13.50
N ASP A 65 1.08 16.80 -13.70
CA ASP A 65 2.24 16.11 -13.13
C ASP A 65 2.63 16.66 -11.76
N ALA A 66 2.24 17.91 -11.43
CA ALA A 66 2.42 18.55 -10.12
C ALA A 66 3.85 18.47 -9.53
N VAL A 67 4.88 18.38 -10.36
CA VAL A 67 6.28 18.31 -9.91
C VAL A 67 6.68 19.66 -9.33
N SER A 68 6.87 19.74 -8.01
CA SER A 68 7.30 20.97 -7.34
C SER A 68 8.80 21.27 -7.54
N LEU A 69 9.22 22.51 -7.24
CA LEU A 69 10.64 22.89 -7.25
C LEU A 69 11.48 22.02 -6.31
N LEU A 70 10.92 21.58 -5.17
CA LEU A 70 11.60 20.70 -4.22
C LEU A 70 11.87 19.31 -4.81
N HIS A 71 10.92 18.74 -5.56
CA HIS A 71 11.16 17.48 -6.29
C HIS A 71 12.30 17.62 -7.30
N HIS A 72 12.29 18.73 -8.05
CA HIS A 72 13.32 18.98 -9.06
C HIS A 72 14.70 19.16 -8.43
N ALA A 73 14.82 20.05 -7.44
CA ALA A 73 16.05 20.29 -6.70
C ALA A 73 16.59 18.98 -6.09
N ALA A 74 15.71 18.16 -5.52
CA ALA A 74 16.08 16.85 -4.98
C ALA A 74 16.59 15.88 -6.06
N SER A 75 15.98 15.87 -7.24
CA SER A 75 16.37 14.99 -8.34
C SER A 75 17.74 15.31 -8.93
N ILE A 76 18.18 16.57 -8.87
CA ILE A 76 19.48 17.00 -9.41
C ILE A 76 20.57 17.07 -8.33
N GLY A 77 20.19 17.11 -7.05
CA GLY A 77 21.11 17.17 -5.92
C GLY A 77 21.44 18.59 -5.44
N ALA A 78 20.55 19.56 -5.68
CA ALA A 78 20.73 20.95 -5.26
C ALA A 78 20.37 21.10 -3.78
N LEU A 79 21.32 20.81 -2.89
CA LEU A 79 21.10 20.69 -1.45
C LEU A 79 20.78 22.04 -0.79
N GLU A 80 21.53 23.09 -1.12
CA GLU A 80 21.31 24.41 -0.53
C GLU A 80 19.97 24.99 -0.94
N VAL A 81 19.56 24.73 -2.19
CA VAL A 81 18.22 25.06 -2.68
C VAL A 81 17.15 24.23 -1.99
N CYS A 82 17.35 22.91 -1.79
CA CYS A 82 16.40 22.09 -1.03
C CYS A 82 16.19 22.63 0.39
N LYS A 83 17.29 23.01 1.07
CA LYS A 83 17.23 23.65 2.40
C LYS A 83 16.41 24.93 2.37
N PHE A 84 16.73 25.82 1.43
CA PHE A 84 16.01 27.09 1.28
C PHE A 84 14.51 26.88 1.04
N LEU A 85 14.13 25.98 0.11
CA LEU A 85 12.73 25.73 -0.22
C LEU A 85 11.92 25.18 0.97
N VAL A 86 12.52 24.29 1.77
CA VAL A 86 11.89 23.78 3.00
C VAL A 86 11.82 24.84 4.08
N ASP A 87 12.85 25.69 4.21
CA ASP A 87 12.85 26.80 5.16
C ASP A 87 11.81 27.89 4.78
N GLU A 88 11.47 28.03 3.50
CA GLU A 88 10.32 28.82 2.98
C GLU A 88 8.95 28.10 3.14
N GLY A 89 8.92 26.95 3.80
CA GLY A 89 7.69 26.26 4.20
C GLY A 89 7.18 25.19 3.23
N MET A 90 7.97 24.77 2.23
CA MET A 90 7.60 23.59 1.43
C MET A 90 7.68 22.32 2.29
N ASP A 91 6.63 21.50 2.23
CA ASP A 91 6.59 20.22 2.94
C ASP A 91 7.61 19.23 2.33
N VAL A 92 8.44 18.62 3.18
CA VAL A 92 9.42 17.59 2.81
C VAL A 92 8.77 16.34 2.22
N ASN A 93 7.48 16.14 2.49
CA ASN A 93 6.65 15.04 2.01
C ASN A 93 5.66 15.47 0.93
N LEU A 94 5.92 16.57 0.22
CA LEU A 94 5.16 16.91 -0.99
C LEU A 94 5.06 15.72 -1.94
N ILE A 95 3.95 15.63 -2.66
CA ILE A 95 3.71 14.58 -3.64
C ILE A 95 3.48 15.18 -5.01
N ASP A 96 4.07 14.55 -6.03
CA ASP A 96 3.75 14.84 -7.43
C ASP A 96 2.45 14.11 -7.87
N GLY A 97 2.06 14.28 -9.13
CA GLY A 97 0.88 13.62 -9.72
C GLY A 97 0.97 12.09 -9.77
N ALA A 98 2.18 11.53 -9.60
CA ALA A 98 2.44 10.10 -9.49
C ALA A 98 2.66 9.65 -8.03
N TYR A 99 2.33 10.50 -7.05
CA TYR A 99 2.50 10.27 -5.63
C TYR A 99 3.95 9.98 -5.19
N ARG A 100 4.94 10.52 -5.91
CA ARG A 100 6.36 10.43 -5.53
C ARG A 100 6.72 11.60 -4.64
N THR A 101 7.57 11.36 -3.65
CA THR A 101 8.08 12.38 -2.73
C THR A 101 9.46 12.90 -3.16
N PRO A 102 9.93 14.06 -2.66
CA PRO A 102 11.30 14.51 -2.88
C PRO A 102 12.36 13.45 -2.54
N LEU A 103 12.14 12.65 -1.49
CA LEU A 103 13.04 11.56 -1.10
C LEU A 103 13.11 10.47 -2.18
N VAL A 104 11.98 10.11 -2.79
CA VAL A 104 11.95 9.16 -3.93
C VAL A 104 12.77 9.71 -5.11
N TYR A 105 12.62 11.01 -5.43
CA TYR A 105 13.38 11.65 -6.50
C TYR A 105 14.89 11.69 -6.22
N ALA A 106 15.31 12.12 -5.03
CA ALA A 106 16.72 12.13 -4.63
C ALA A 106 17.32 10.72 -4.70
N THR A 107 16.59 9.72 -4.19
CA THR A 107 17.05 8.33 -4.17
C THR A 107 17.16 7.74 -5.57
N GLY A 108 16.12 7.89 -6.41
CA GLY A 108 16.12 7.39 -7.78
C GLY A 108 17.16 8.04 -8.70
N SER A 109 17.62 9.24 -8.36
CA SER A 109 18.71 9.94 -9.04
C SER A 109 20.08 9.77 -8.37
N GLY A 110 20.20 8.94 -7.32
CA GLY A 110 21.45 8.69 -6.61
C GLY A 110 22.02 9.91 -5.86
N LYS A 111 21.16 10.88 -5.49
CA LYS A 111 21.54 12.12 -4.80
C LYS A 111 21.57 11.89 -3.28
N GLN A 112 22.53 11.09 -2.83
CA GLN A 112 22.66 10.66 -1.43
C GLN A 112 22.62 11.80 -0.42
N GLU A 113 23.36 12.89 -0.66
CA GLU A 113 23.46 13.99 0.28
C GLU A 113 22.09 14.64 0.54
N VAL A 114 21.32 14.87 -0.52
CA VAL A 114 19.94 15.38 -0.40
C VAL A 114 19.03 14.34 0.24
N ALA A 115 19.13 13.06 -0.14
CA ALA A 115 18.32 12.00 0.46
C ALA A 115 18.53 11.88 1.98
N PHE A 116 19.79 11.93 2.44
CA PHE A 116 20.13 11.93 3.86
C PHE A 116 19.60 13.16 4.59
N TRP A 117 19.75 14.34 3.99
CA TRP A 117 19.20 15.55 4.56
C TRP A 117 17.66 15.51 4.66
N LEU A 118 16.97 15.01 3.63
CA LEU A 118 15.51 14.83 3.65
C LEU A 118 15.08 13.87 4.77
N ILE A 119 15.79 12.75 4.95
CA ILE A 119 15.57 11.81 6.04
C ILE A 119 15.72 12.50 7.41
N GLU A 120 16.78 13.32 7.58
CA GLU A 120 17.01 14.09 8.81
C GLU A 120 15.92 15.13 9.09
N ARG A 121 15.27 15.64 8.04
CA ARG A 121 14.13 16.56 8.15
C ARG A 121 12.78 15.86 8.30
N GLY A 122 12.75 14.54 8.47
CA GLY A 122 11.53 13.77 8.71
C GLY A 122 10.74 13.41 7.46
N ALA A 123 11.41 13.27 6.31
CA ALA A 123 10.79 12.67 5.14
C ALA A 123 10.29 11.24 5.44
N ASP A 124 9.14 10.87 4.90
CA ASP A 124 8.58 9.53 5.03
C ASP A 124 9.48 8.52 4.33
N ILE A 125 10.10 7.65 5.14
CA ILE A 125 11.06 6.62 4.72
C ILE A 125 10.45 5.65 3.70
N ASN A 126 9.13 5.44 3.75
CA ASN A 126 8.42 4.54 2.86
C ASN A 126 7.81 5.26 1.63
N GLY A 127 7.84 6.60 1.61
CA GLY A 127 7.14 7.42 0.62
C GLY A 127 5.61 7.33 0.75
N ASP A 128 4.89 8.00 -0.17
CA ASP A 128 3.43 7.95 -0.17
C ASP A 128 2.93 6.54 -0.53
N CYS A 129 1.91 6.07 0.19
CA CYS A 129 1.36 4.73 0.01
C CYS A 129 0.75 4.45 -1.37
N ARG A 130 0.35 5.50 -2.12
CA ARG A 130 -0.20 5.44 -3.49
C ARG A 130 0.90 5.53 -4.55
N GLY A 131 2.13 5.86 -4.14
CA GLY A 131 3.30 5.91 -5.00
C GLY A 131 3.57 4.57 -5.68
N ILE A 132 4.06 4.64 -6.91
CA ILE A 132 4.42 3.42 -7.65
C ILE A 132 5.69 2.75 -7.13
N THR A 133 6.53 3.45 -6.36
CA THR A 133 7.86 3.00 -5.88
C THR A 133 8.12 3.53 -4.46
N THR A 134 9.14 3.02 -3.79
CA THR A 134 9.60 3.50 -2.48
C THR A 134 11.06 3.94 -2.56
N PRO A 135 11.55 4.76 -1.60
CA PRO A 135 12.98 5.09 -1.53
C PRO A 135 13.86 3.84 -1.49
N LEU A 136 13.48 2.80 -0.75
CA LEU A 136 14.26 1.56 -0.68
C LEU A 136 14.32 0.84 -2.04
N ILE A 137 13.22 0.78 -2.78
CA ILE A 137 13.19 0.18 -4.12
C ILE A 137 14.04 0.97 -5.11
N GLU A 138 14.00 2.30 -5.05
CA GLU A 138 14.86 3.14 -5.87
C GLU A 138 16.35 2.98 -5.51
N SER A 139 16.70 2.86 -4.22
CA SER A 139 18.08 2.61 -3.78
C SER A 139 18.60 1.26 -4.30
N ALA A 140 17.73 0.23 -4.30
CA ALA A 140 18.02 -1.06 -4.91
C ALA A 140 18.20 -0.99 -6.43
N ARG A 141 17.45 -0.13 -7.13
CA ARG A 141 17.57 0.06 -8.58
C ARG A 141 18.89 0.74 -8.97
N VAL A 142 19.36 1.69 -8.16
CA VAL A 142 20.60 2.44 -8.42
C VAL A 142 21.84 1.86 -7.72
N ASN A 143 21.69 0.72 -7.04
CA ASN A 143 22.72 0.09 -6.20
C ASN A 143 23.33 1.01 -5.13
N ASP A 144 22.49 1.82 -4.49
CA ASP A 144 22.88 2.72 -3.41
C ASP A 144 22.80 2.00 -2.06
N THR A 145 23.78 1.15 -1.78
CA THR A 145 23.83 0.31 -0.58
C THR A 145 23.82 1.11 0.72
N GLU A 146 24.45 2.28 0.75
CA GLU A 146 24.53 3.09 1.97
C GLU A 146 23.20 3.80 2.27
N LEU A 147 22.53 4.32 1.24
CA LEU A 147 21.18 4.85 1.40
C LEU A 147 20.18 3.75 1.78
N ALA A 148 20.26 2.58 1.14
CA ALA A 148 19.46 1.41 1.52
C ALA A 148 19.66 1.05 3.00
N ARG A 149 20.91 1.02 3.48
CA ARG A 149 21.24 0.73 4.89
C ARG A 149 20.58 1.74 5.83
N ARG A 150 20.67 3.03 5.50
CA ARG A 150 20.08 4.09 6.33
C ARG A 150 18.55 4.03 6.32
N LEU A 151 17.93 3.80 5.17
CA LEU A 151 16.48 3.63 5.05
C LEU A 151 15.99 2.45 5.92
N ILE A 152 16.66 1.28 5.83
CA ILE A 152 16.35 0.10 6.65
C ILE A 152 16.51 0.41 8.15
N ALA A 153 17.60 1.08 8.54
CA ALA A 153 17.83 1.45 9.93
C ALA A 153 16.77 2.44 10.48
N GLN A 154 16.13 3.22 9.60
CA GLN A 154 15.04 4.13 9.94
C GLN A 154 13.64 3.50 9.81
N GLY A 155 13.56 2.18 9.60
CA GLY A 155 12.29 1.44 9.58
C GLY A 155 11.60 1.39 8.22
N ALA A 156 12.36 1.46 7.12
CA ALA A 156 11.81 1.14 5.79
C ALA A 156 11.22 -0.28 5.78
N ASP A 157 10.03 -0.43 5.21
CA ASP A 157 9.41 -1.73 4.96
C ASP A 157 10.17 -2.45 3.83
N VAL A 158 11.05 -3.37 4.23
CA VAL A 158 11.92 -4.16 3.33
C VAL A 158 11.15 -5.01 2.32
N ASN A 159 9.87 -5.29 2.59
CA ASN A 159 9.01 -6.15 1.77
C ASN A 159 7.89 -5.36 1.09
N ARG A 160 7.90 -4.02 1.15
CA ARG A 160 6.92 -3.22 0.43
C ARG A 160 7.07 -3.41 -1.07
N LEU A 161 5.92 -3.56 -1.74
CA LEU A 161 5.85 -3.78 -3.17
C LEU A 161 5.72 -2.46 -3.92
N GLN A 162 6.40 -2.36 -5.05
CA GLN A 162 6.12 -1.33 -6.04
C GLN A 162 4.87 -1.70 -6.85
N CYS A 163 3.98 -0.74 -7.07
CA CYS A 163 2.61 -0.98 -7.53
C CYS A 163 2.51 -1.42 -9.00
N LYS A 164 3.57 -1.28 -9.82
CA LYS A 164 3.51 -1.54 -11.27
C LYS A 164 3.82 -3.00 -11.63
N PHE A 165 4.82 -3.61 -11.01
CA PHE A 165 5.26 -4.97 -11.32
C PHE A 165 5.27 -5.92 -10.12
N ASN A 166 4.78 -5.48 -8.95
CA ASN A 166 4.74 -6.25 -7.71
C ASN A 166 6.13 -6.75 -7.30
N GLN A 167 7.13 -5.89 -7.48
CA GLN A 167 8.50 -6.19 -7.12
C GLN A 167 8.78 -5.64 -5.73
N THR A 168 9.45 -6.44 -4.91
CA THR A 168 10.11 -5.98 -3.70
C THR A 168 11.41 -5.25 -4.05
N ALA A 169 12.00 -4.59 -3.06
CA ALA A 169 13.35 -4.04 -3.22
C ALA A 169 14.39 -5.13 -3.55
N LEU A 170 14.20 -6.36 -3.04
CA LEU A 170 15.09 -7.49 -3.34
C LEU A 170 14.93 -7.98 -4.79
N ASP A 171 13.71 -8.03 -5.33
CA ASP A 171 13.50 -8.34 -6.75
C ASP A 171 14.15 -7.28 -7.64
N THR A 172 13.98 -6.00 -7.31
CA THR A 172 14.62 -4.91 -8.05
C THR A 172 16.15 -5.03 -7.97
N ALA A 173 16.72 -5.21 -6.79
CA ALA A 173 18.17 -5.38 -6.65
C ALA A 173 18.69 -6.57 -7.48
N THR A 174 17.96 -7.68 -7.50
CA THR A 174 18.30 -8.87 -8.30
C THR A 174 18.22 -8.57 -9.81
N VAL A 175 17.14 -7.94 -10.27
CA VAL A 175 16.94 -7.60 -11.70
C VAL A 175 18.01 -6.65 -12.22
N TYR A 176 18.45 -5.70 -11.40
CA TYR A 176 19.44 -4.70 -11.76
C TYR A 176 20.88 -5.12 -11.41
N GLY A 177 21.11 -6.33 -10.88
CA GLY A 177 22.45 -6.83 -10.53
C GLY A 177 23.12 -6.07 -9.38
N SER A 178 22.32 -5.49 -8.48
CA SER A 178 22.77 -4.71 -7.33
C SER A 178 23.11 -5.64 -6.15
N GLU A 179 24.18 -6.42 -6.29
CA GLU A 179 24.52 -7.53 -5.40
C GLU A 179 24.66 -7.12 -3.93
N ASP A 180 25.42 -6.06 -3.65
CA ASP A 180 25.63 -5.56 -2.27
C ASP A 180 24.32 -5.12 -1.61
N THR A 181 23.47 -4.43 -2.39
CA THR A 181 22.16 -3.97 -1.90
C THR A 181 21.21 -5.16 -1.72
N ALA A 182 21.24 -6.15 -2.61
CA ALA A 182 20.46 -7.38 -2.49
C ALA A 182 20.85 -8.17 -1.23
N GLU A 183 22.15 -8.33 -0.96
CA GLU A 183 22.64 -9.00 0.24
C GLU A 183 22.22 -8.26 1.51
N LEU A 184 22.33 -6.92 1.52
CA LEU A 184 21.88 -6.09 2.62
C LEU A 184 20.38 -6.27 2.90
N ILE A 185 19.55 -6.18 1.86
CA ILE A 185 18.09 -6.33 1.97
C ILE A 185 17.73 -7.74 2.45
N SER A 186 18.38 -8.79 1.91
CA SER A 186 18.15 -10.17 2.32
C SER A 186 18.50 -10.38 3.81
N ARG A 187 19.63 -9.85 4.28
CA ARG A 187 20.01 -9.89 5.70
C ARG A 187 19.03 -9.14 6.61
N ALA A 188 18.33 -8.14 6.06
CA ALA A 188 17.28 -7.40 6.76
C ALA A 188 15.90 -8.09 6.71
N GLY A 189 15.79 -9.31 6.16
CA GLY A 189 14.52 -10.05 6.05
C GLY A 189 13.71 -9.72 4.80
N GLY A 190 14.34 -9.09 3.80
CA GLY A 190 13.73 -8.91 2.48
C GLY A 190 13.55 -10.24 1.76
N MET A 191 12.37 -10.43 1.17
CA MET A 191 11.98 -11.61 0.40
C MET A 191 11.76 -11.22 -1.05
N ARG A 192 11.96 -12.15 -1.97
CA ARG A 192 11.60 -11.94 -3.38
C ARG A 192 10.12 -12.20 -3.59
N ALA A 193 9.46 -11.36 -4.37
CA ALA A 193 8.05 -11.56 -4.69
C ALA A 193 7.80 -12.78 -5.56
N GLN A 194 8.81 -13.21 -6.32
CA GLN A 194 8.76 -14.36 -7.22
C GLN A 194 9.39 -15.63 -6.63
N GLU A 195 9.86 -15.61 -5.38
CA GLU A 195 10.25 -16.86 -4.74
C GLU A 195 9.01 -17.75 -4.57
N PRO A 196 9.03 -18.99 -5.10
CA PRO A 196 7.90 -19.88 -4.96
C PRO A 196 7.66 -20.12 -3.46
N ILE A 197 6.40 -19.96 -3.03
CA ILE A 197 5.97 -20.51 -1.74
C ILE A 197 6.44 -21.95 -1.71
N ASP A 198 7.16 -22.34 -0.65
CA ASP A 198 7.52 -23.75 -0.43
C ASP A 198 6.25 -24.55 -0.12
N LEU A 199 5.56 -24.97 -1.19
CA LEU A 199 4.37 -25.80 -1.13
C LEU A 199 4.67 -27.20 -0.57
N SER A 200 5.95 -27.58 -0.41
CA SER A 200 6.31 -28.87 0.21
C SER A 200 5.96 -28.92 1.70
N GLN A 201 5.83 -27.77 2.35
CA GLN A 201 5.37 -27.63 3.73
C GLN A 201 3.88 -27.31 3.86
N GLU A 202 3.14 -27.23 2.75
CA GLU A 202 1.70 -27.00 2.80
C GLU A 202 1.03 -28.15 3.56
N ARG A 203 0.21 -27.80 4.56
CA ARG A 203 -0.59 -28.77 5.34
C ARG A 203 -1.70 -29.34 4.44
N ALA A 204 -1.32 -30.28 3.57
CA ALA A 204 -2.10 -31.34 2.91
C ALA A 204 -3.52 -31.02 2.37
N SER A 205 -3.80 -29.80 1.92
CA SER A 205 -5.15 -29.43 1.43
C SER A 205 -5.18 -28.77 0.04
N GLY A 206 -4.00 -28.46 -0.53
CA GLY A 206 -3.84 -27.92 -1.89
C GLY A 206 -4.50 -26.56 -2.10
N ILE A 207 -4.78 -25.82 -1.03
CA ILE A 207 -5.45 -24.52 -1.09
C ILE A 207 -4.48 -23.41 -1.51
N LEU A 208 -3.24 -23.43 -1.01
CA LEU A 208 -2.19 -22.50 -1.45
C LEU A 208 -1.77 -22.85 -2.87
N GLU A 209 -1.67 -24.14 -3.20
CA GLU A 209 -1.48 -24.59 -4.58
C GLU A 209 -2.64 -24.12 -5.49
N HIS A 210 -3.90 -24.27 -5.05
CA HIS A 210 -5.07 -23.80 -5.80
C HIS A 210 -5.02 -22.30 -6.04
N LEU A 211 -4.74 -21.52 -5.00
CA LEU A 211 -4.62 -20.07 -5.11
C LEU A 211 -3.45 -19.71 -6.04
N PHE A 212 -2.26 -20.27 -5.86
CA PHE A 212 -1.09 -20.00 -6.70
C PHE A 212 -1.39 -20.23 -8.20
N HIS A 213 -2.00 -21.36 -8.54
CA HIS A 213 -2.34 -21.68 -9.94
C HIS A 213 -3.42 -20.78 -10.55
N ASN A 214 -4.36 -20.26 -9.74
CA ASN A 214 -5.49 -19.45 -10.23
C ASN A 214 -5.24 -17.94 -10.15
N VAL A 215 -4.38 -17.52 -9.22
CA VAL A 215 -4.11 -16.13 -8.86
C VAL A 215 -2.76 -15.66 -9.41
N GLY A 216 -1.76 -16.54 -9.44
CA GLY A 216 -0.35 -16.18 -9.59
C GLY A 216 0.37 -16.15 -8.23
N PRO A 217 1.59 -15.59 -8.18
CA PRO A 217 2.38 -15.51 -6.95
C PRO A 217 1.62 -14.84 -5.81
N ILE A 218 1.69 -15.44 -4.63
CA ILE A 218 1.08 -14.93 -3.40
C ILE A 218 2.23 -14.67 -2.44
N LEU A 219 2.23 -13.51 -1.81
CA LEU A 219 3.26 -13.10 -0.88
C LEU A 219 2.77 -13.38 0.52
N SER A 220 3.47 -14.25 1.25
CA SER A 220 3.27 -14.34 2.70
C SER A 220 3.84 -13.06 3.31
N ASN A 221 2.99 -12.35 4.05
CA ASN A 221 3.42 -11.25 4.88
C ASN A 221 3.24 -11.70 6.33
N ARG A 222 4.34 -12.10 6.98
CA ARG A 222 4.34 -12.29 8.43
C ARG A 222 4.07 -10.93 9.05
N LEU A 223 2.87 -10.73 9.57
CA LEU A 223 2.55 -9.58 10.39
C LEU A 223 3.47 -9.59 11.61
N ALA A 224 4.55 -8.82 11.56
CA ALA A 224 5.40 -8.57 12.71
C ALA A 224 4.54 -7.93 13.78
N LEU A 225 4.21 -8.69 14.85
CA LEU A 225 3.55 -8.33 16.12
C LEU A 225 2.59 -9.42 16.65
N ILE A 226 2.49 -10.60 16.01
CA ILE A 226 1.89 -11.76 16.68
C ILE A 226 2.96 -12.39 17.56
N ALA A 227 2.76 -12.33 18.88
CA ALA A 227 3.55 -13.08 19.84
C ALA A 227 3.49 -14.58 19.48
N ASP A 228 4.66 -15.15 19.18
CA ASP A 228 5.05 -16.58 19.20
C ASP A 228 4.15 -17.71 18.64
N ASP A 229 3.02 -17.46 17.97
CA ASP A 229 2.20 -18.57 17.45
C ASP A 229 2.31 -18.75 15.92
N GLN A 230 2.86 -19.91 15.53
CA GLN A 230 2.97 -20.43 14.15
C GLN A 230 1.59 -20.72 13.48
N ALA A 231 0.50 -20.21 14.04
CA ALA A 231 -0.89 -20.59 13.77
C ALA A 231 -1.57 -19.75 12.68
N ILE A 232 -1.07 -18.53 12.42
CA ILE A 232 -1.71 -17.53 11.56
C ILE A 232 -0.69 -16.96 10.56
N ASP A 233 -1.02 -17.06 9.27
CA ASP A 233 -0.19 -16.51 8.18
C ASP A 233 -1.08 -15.67 7.25
N LEU A 234 -0.81 -14.36 7.15
CA LEU A 234 -1.51 -13.45 6.25
C LEU A 234 -0.77 -13.40 4.91
N ARG A 235 -1.50 -13.54 3.82
CA ARG A 235 -0.93 -13.57 2.47
C ARG A 235 -1.64 -12.59 1.57
N THR A 236 -0.90 -11.98 0.65
CA THR A 236 -1.43 -10.99 -0.29
C THR A 236 -1.05 -11.33 -1.72
N ALA A 237 -1.99 -11.17 -2.65
CA ALA A 237 -1.72 -11.27 -4.08
C ALA A 237 -2.45 -10.18 -4.85
N LEU A 238 -1.87 -9.72 -5.95
CA LEU A 238 -2.53 -8.78 -6.86
C LEU A 238 -3.12 -9.54 -8.07
N VAL A 239 -4.41 -9.36 -8.32
CA VAL A 239 -5.17 -10.07 -9.36
C VAL A 239 -5.52 -9.09 -10.47
N GLY A 240 -4.96 -9.27 -11.68
CA GLY A 240 -5.17 -8.36 -12.81
C GLY A 240 -5.86 -8.98 -14.04
N LYS A 241 -6.68 -8.18 -14.76
CA LYS A 241 -7.05 -8.41 -16.17
C LYS A 241 -7.55 -7.12 -16.83
N GLY A 242 -6.95 -6.72 -17.96
CA GLY A 242 -7.46 -5.60 -18.76
C GLY A 242 -7.21 -4.21 -18.18
N GLY A 243 -6.11 -4.03 -17.43
CA GLY A 243 -5.73 -2.74 -16.83
C GLY A 243 -6.26 -2.51 -15.41
N GLU A 244 -7.22 -3.32 -14.95
CA GLU A 244 -7.69 -3.31 -13.57
C GLU A 244 -6.94 -4.36 -12.74
N PHE A 245 -6.55 -3.99 -11.52
CA PHE A 245 -5.92 -4.86 -10.53
C PHE A 245 -6.78 -4.92 -9.24
N LYS A 246 -6.61 -5.99 -8.45
CA LYS A 246 -7.32 -6.20 -7.18
C LYS A 246 -6.37 -6.76 -6.14
N VAL A 247 -6.55 -6.41 -4.87
CA VAL A 247 -5.81 -7.03 -3.78
C VAL A 247 -6.61 -8.22 -3.24
N LEU A 248 -5.99 -9.38 -3.23
CA LEU A 248 -6.42 -10.58 -2.53
C LEU A 248 -5.67 -10.64 -1.20
N CYS A 249 -6.39 -10.75 -0.09
CA CYS A 249 -5.80 -11.12 1.19
C CYS A 249 -6.34 -12.49 1.62
N THR A 250 -5.48 -13.36 2.13
CA THR A 250 -5.89 -14.64 2.74
C THR A 250 -5.22 -14.83 4.09
N ILE A 251 -5.88 -15.50 5.02
CA ILE A 251 -5.31 -15.83 6.33
C ILE A 251 -5.71 -17.24 6.75
N GLY A 252 -4.73 -18.03 7.15
CA GLY A 252 -4.94 -19.40 7.62
C GLY A 252 -5.16 -19.48 9.13
N ALA A 253 -6.13 -20.29 9.56
CA ALA A 253 -6.31 -20.74 10.93
C ALA A 253 -6.33 -22.27 10.94
N TYR A 254 -5.14 -22.88 10.98
CA TYR A 254 -4.95 -24.32 10.71
C TYR A 254 -4.77 -25.20 11.95
N GLU A 255 -4.80 -24.62 13.15
CA GLU A 255 -4.57 -25.37 14.40
C GLU A 255 -5.84 -25.93 15.03
N ILE A 256 -7.01 -25.60 14.47
CA ILE A 256 -8.31 -26.08 14.96
C ILE A 256 -9.06 -26.77 13.84
N THR A 257 -9.70 -27.90 14.14
CA THR A 257 -10.55 -28.66 13.22
C THR A 257 -12.00 -28.13 13.26
N PRO A 258 -12.67 -27.95 12.10
CA PRO A 258 -12.10 -27.96 10.75
C PRO A 258 -11.18 -26.77 10.53
N SER A 259 -10.11 -27.00 9.76
CA SER A 259 -9.14 -25.98 9.36
C SER A 259 -9.81 -24.99 8.41
N ILE A 260 -9.53 -23.70 8.58
CA ILE A 260 -10.17 -22.65 7.78
C ILE A 260 -9.10 -21.73 7.17
N GLU A 261 -9.22 -21.47 5.87
CA GLU A 261 -8.58 -20.34 5.22
C GLU A 261 -9.65 -19.27 5.00
N PHE A 262 -9.46 -18.09 5.60
CA PHE A 262 -10.28 -16.95 5.27
C PHE A 262 -9.69 -16.21 4.07
N MET A 263 -10.54 -15.72 3.19
CA MET A 263 -10.14 -15.01 1.99
C MET A 263 -11.02 -13.79 1.77
N ILE A 264 -10.42 -12.67 1.41
CA ILE A 264 -11.13 -11.47 1.00
C ILE A 264 -10.46 -10.91 -0.26
N CYS A 265 -11.27 -10.54 -1.25
CA CYS A 265 -10.78 -9.92 -2.49
C CYS A 265 -11.56 -8.63 -2.70
N LEU A 266 -10.85 -7.50 -2.72
CA LEU A 266 -11.44 -6.17 -2.81
C LEU A 266 -10.91 -5.41 -4.04
N PRO A 267 -11.69 -4.45 -4.59
CA PRO A 267 -11.23 -3.52 -5.63
C PRO A 267 -9.94 -2.76 -5.28
N HIS A 268 -9.25 -2.21 -6.27
CA HIS A 268 -8.02 -1.41 -6.10
C HIS A 268 -8.20 -0.13 -5.26
N ASP A 269 -9.43 0.39 -5.16
CA ASP A 269 -9.75 1.60 -4.39
C ASP A 269 -9.74 1.40 -2.87
N TRP A 270 -9.32 0.22 -2.41
CA TRP A 270 -9.18 -0.10 -1.00
C TRP A 270 -7.76 0.20 -0.58
N PRO A 271 -7.51 1.36 0.06
CA PRO A 271 -6.19 1.73 0.45
C PRO A 271 -5.70 0.68 1.44
N LEU A 272 -4.54 0.09 1.13
CA LEU A 272 -3.84 -0.76 2.09
C LEU A 272 -3.51 0.01 3.39
N ASN A 273 -3.61 1.35 3.36
CA ASN A 273 -3.58 2.27 4.49
C ASN A 273 -4.55 3.45 4.23
N ASP A 274 -5.84 3.33 4.59
CA ASP A 274 -6.55 4.53 5.08
C ASP A 274 -6.46 4.51 6.59
N SER A 275 -5.40 5.08 7.11
CA SER A 275 -5.44 5.74 8.40
C SER A 275 -4.29 6.73 8.43
N ALA A 276 -4.65 8.02 8.47
CA ALA A 276 -3.76 9.14 8.69
C ALA A 276 -3.17 9.16 10.11
N VAL A 277 -2.84 7.99 10.68
CA VAL A 277 -2.39 7.87 12.06
C VAL A 277 -1.29 6.81 12.14
N ILE A 278 -0.08 7.28 12.43
CA ILE A 278 1.08 6.50 12.84
C ILE A 278 0.65 5.64 14.04
N SER A 279 0.42 4.35 13.83
CA SER A 279 0.10 3.38 14.87
C SER A 279 0.53 1.99 14.40
N PRO A 280 1.04 1.11 15.28
CA PRO A 280 1.41 -0.28 14.95
C PRO A 280 0.24 -1.15 14.45
N LEU A 281 -0.96 -0.57 14.30
CA LEU A 281 -2.16 -1.11 13.67
C LEU A 281 -2.34 -0.68 12.20
N SER A 282 -1.30 -0.16 11.53
CA SER A 282 -1.29 0.31 10.12
C SER A 282 -1.41 -0.84 9.10
N VAL A 283 -2.40 -1.70 9.27
CA VAL A 283 -2.73 -2.77 8.33
C VAL A 283 -4.06 -2.45 7.67
N SER A 284 -4.23 -2.75 6.40
CA SER A 284 -5.46 -2.50 5.65
C SER A 284 -6.72 -3.07 6.32
N PHE A 285 -7.89 -2.46 6.08
CA PHE A 285 -9.17 -3.03 6.52
C PHE A 285 -9.29 -4.55 6.24
N PRO A 286 -9.02 -5.05 5.01
CA PRO A 286 -9.10 -6.49 4.75
C PRO A 286 -8.21 -7.32 5.68
N ALA A 287 -6.97 -6.88 5.93
CA ALA A 287 -6.06 -7.62 6.80
C ALA A 287 -6.50 -7.60 8.26
N GLN A 288 -6.97 -6.45 8.77
CA GLN A 288 -7.47 -6.34 10.14
C GLN A 288 -8.74 -7.18 10.36
N LEU A 289 -9.67 -7.16 9.39
CA LEU A 289 -10.89 -7.98 9.43
C LEU A 289 -10.54 -9.47 9.45
N LEU A 290 -9.67 -9.91 8.54
CA LEU A 290 -9.24 -11.30 8.44
C LEU A 290 -8.53 -11.76 9.73
N ARG A 291 -7.63 -10.94 10.28
CA ARG A 291 -6.95 -11.22 11.56
C ARG A 291 -7.94 -11.38 12.71
N MET A 292 -8.91 -10.47 12.82
CA MET A 292 -9.92 -10.51 13.86
C MET A 292 -10.76 -11.80 13.78
N LEU A 293 -11.17 -12.22 12.57
CA LEU A 293 -11.89 -13.48 12.37
C LEU A 293 -11.04 -14.71 12.71
N ALA A 294 -9.77 -14.73 12.32
CA ALA A 294 -8.85 -15.81 12.66
C ALA A 294 -8.68 -15.96 14.18
N LEU A 295 -8.49 -14.85 14.90
CA LEU A 295 -8.36 -14.86 16.37
C LEU A 295 -9.65 -15.31 17.06
N ARG A 296 -10.82 -14.85 16.61
CA ARG A 296 -12.11 -15.33 17.12
C ARG A 296 -12.29 -16.82 16.92
N ARG A 297 -11.94 -17.33 15.74
CA ARG A 297 -11.98 -18.77 15.43
C ARG A 297 -11.04 -19.56 16.34
N LEU A 298 -9.82 -19.07 16.55
CA LEU A 298 -8.84 -19.67 17.47
C LEU A 298 -9.33 -19.66 18.92
N GLY A 299 -10.04 -18.61 19.31
CA GLY A 299 -10.74 -18.50 20.59
C GLY A 299 -12.01 -19.35 20.73
N GLY A 300 -12.37 -20.16 19.72
CA GLY A 300 -13.48 -21.10 19.76
C GLY A 300 -14.80 -20.60 19.15
N GLU A 301 -14.83 -19.41 18.54
CA GLU A 301 -16.02 -18.92 17.84
C GLU A 301 -16.32 -19.77 16.59
N ALA A 302 -17.57 -20.17 16.42
CA ALA A 302 -18.02 -20.97 15.28
C ALA A 302 -18.23 -20.07 14.06
N ILE A 303 -17.17 -19.86 13.28
CA ILE A 303 -17.22 -19.16 12.01
C ILE A 303 -17.33 -20.17 10.86
N ALA A 304 -18.45 -20.11 10.14
CA ALA A 304 -18.78 -21.03 9.05
C ALA A 304 -19.55 -20.28 7.94
N GLU A 305 -19.93 -20.99 6.88
CA GLU A 305 -20.78 -20.41 5.82
C GLU A 305 -22.07 -19.80 6.41
N GLY A 306 -22.44 -18.62 5.92
CA GLY A 306 -23.58 -17.86 6.44
C GLY A 306 -23.25 -16.96 7.62
N TYR A 307 -22.02 -17.03 8.17
CA TYR A 307 -21.56 -16.06 9.17
C TYR A 307 -21.57 -14.65 8.57
N VAL A 308 -22.14 -13.69 9.30
CA VAL A 308 -22.22 -12.29 8.87
C VAL A 308 -21.58 -11.39 9.91
N VAL A 309 -20.58 -10.64 9.50
CA VAL A 309 -19.93 -9.62 10.32
C VAL A 309 -20.27 -8.24 9.78
N GLY A 310 -20.86 -7.39 10.62
CA GLY A 310 -21.22 -6.02 10.26
C GLY A 310 -20.48 -5.01 11.15
N LYS A 311 -20.51 -3.74 10.74
CA LYS A 311 -19.81 -2.62 11.41
C LYS A 311 -20.02 -2.58 12.93
N GLN A 312 -21.24 -2.82 13.40
CA GLN A 312 -21.59 -2.80 14.83
C GLN A 312 -20.93 -3.92 15.65
N ALA A 313 -20.63 -5.05 15.03
CA ALA A 313 -19.99 -6.19 15.68
C ALA A 313 -18.46 -6.08 15.73
N THR A 314 -17.90 -5.01 15.16
CA THR A 314 -16.47 -4.74 15.00
C THR A 314 -16.17 -3.29 15.33
N LEU A 315 -16.42 -2.87 16.58
CA LEU A 315 -16.20 -1.48 17.01
C LEU A 315 -14.76 -1.02 16.76
N GLU A 316 -13.79 -1.92 16.91
CA GLU A 316 -12.37 -1.72 16.64
C GLU A 316 -12.06 -1.37 15.17
N LEU A 317 -12.91 -1.80 14.23
CA LEU A 317 -12.75 -1.54 12.79
C LEU A 317 -13.70 -0.45 12.30
N SER A 318 -14.49 0.17 13.18
CA SER A 318 -15.60 1.02 12.78
C SER A 318 -15.17 2.31 12.06
N GLU A 319 -13.98 2.83 12.37
CA GLU A 319 -13.41 4.04 11.78
C GLU A 319 -12.88 3.80 10.36
N ILE A 320 -12.42 2.58 10.08
CA ILE A 320 -11.88 2.15 8.77
C ILE A 320 -12.87 1.24 8.01
N TRP A 321 -14.10 1.12 8.52
CA TRP A 321 -15.13 0.31 7.89
C TRP A 321 -15.62 0.99 6.60
N PRO A 322 -15.87 0.23 5.53
CA PRO A 322 -16.10 0.78 4.20
C PRO A 322 -17.47 1.45 4.14
N ALA A 323 -17.53 2.63 3.53
CA ALA A 323 -18.75 3.43 3.48
C ALA A 323 -19.92 2.71 2.77
N ASP A 324 -19.60 1.99 1.69
CA ASP A 324 -20.59 1.32 0.82
C ASP A 324 -20.74 -0.18 1.13
N VAL A 325 -20.38 -0.62 2.33
CA VAL A 325 -20.52 -2.02 2.74
C VAL A 325 -21.18 -2.08 4.11
N ASP A 326 -22.35 -2.71 4.20
CA ASP A 326 -23.04 -2.88 5.49
C ASP A 326 -22.46 -4.04 6.30
N ALA A 327 -22.09 -5.13 5.62
CA ALA A 327 -21.59 -6.34 6.24
C ALA A 327 -20.71 -7.17 5.29
N PHE A 328 -19.99 -8.15 5.84
CA PHE A 328 -19.36 -9.23 5.09
C PHE A 328 -20.02 -10.56 5.46
N ALA A 329 -20.35 -11.35 4.46
CA ALA A 329 -20.88 -12.70 4.63
C ALA A 329 -19.81 -13.74 4.24
N ALA A 330 -19.65 -14.76 5.09
CA ALA A 330 -18.78 -15.90 4.80
C ALA A 330 -19.47 -16.85 3.81
N VAL A 331 -18.83 -17.07 2.67
CA VAL A 331 -19.25 -18.01 1.62
C VAL A 331 -18.24 -19.14 1.57
N ASN A 332 -18.69 -20.40 1.64
CA ASN A 332 -17.80 -21.54 1.46
C ASN A 332 -17.50 -21.73 -0.02
N TYR A 333 -16.36 -21.21 -0.47
CA TYR A 333 -15.96 -21.26 -1.86
C TYR A 333 -15.55 -22.68 -2.25
N GLN A 334 -16.24 -23.25 -3.24
CA GLN A 334 -15.97 -24.60 -3.71
C GLN A 334 -14.81 -24.57 -4.71
N PHE A 335 -13.73 -25.27 -4.39
CA PHE A 335 -12.57 -25.43 -5.27
C PHE A 335 -12.25 -26.91 -5.47
N LYS A 336 -11.63 -27.25 -6.61
CA LYS A 336 -11.11 -28.60 -6.82
C LYS A 336 -9.84 -28.75 -5.99
N GLN A 337 -9.92 -29.52 -4.91
CA GLN A 337 -8.74 -29.93 -4.15
C GLN A 337 -7.89 -30.87 -5.03
N GLY A 338 -6.57 -30.66 -5.03
CA GLY A 338 -5.61 -31.51 -5.77
C GLY A 338 -5.61 -32.94 -5.24
N ALA A 339 -5.28 -33.92 -6.09
CA ALA A 339 -5.30 -35.35 -5.76
C ALA A 339 -4.15 -35.82 -4.84
N GLY A 340 -3.44 -34.91 -4.15
CA GLY A 340 -2.32 -35.22 -3.28
C GLY A 340 -2.78 -35.65 -1.89
N ASN A 341 -2.30 -36.82 -1.42
CA ASN A 341 -2.48 -37.44 -0.09
C ASN A 341 -3.40 -36.69 0.89
N LEU A 342 -4.70 -36.78 0.63
CA LEU A 342 -5.75 -36.41 1.57
C LEU A 342 -5.73 -37.42 2.72
N ASN A 343 -5.00 -37.11 3.79
CA ASN A 343 -5.26 -37.80 5.05
C ASN A 343 -6.68 -37.41 5.49
N ALA A 344 -7.51 -38.42 5.76
CA ALA A 344 -8.98 -38.34 5.93
C ALA A 344 -9.51 -37.48 7.10
N THR A 345 -8.70 -36.56 7.64
CA THR A 345 -9.04 -35.60 8.70
C THR A 345 -8.65 -34.15 8.36
N GLY A 346 -8.11 -33.88 7.16
CA GLY A 346 -7.44 -32.63 6.77
C GLY A 346 -8.18 -31.70 5.79
N GLU A 347 -9.51 -31.73 5.71
CA GLU A 347 -10.26 -30.81 4.84
C GLU A 347 -10.12 -29.35 5.32
N VAL A 348 -9.53 -28.50 4.48
CA VAL A 348 -9.52 -27.04 4.70
C VAL A 348 -10.72 -26.42 4.01
N THR A 349 -11.50 -25.65 4.78
CA THR A 349 -12.61 -24.86 4.25
C THR A 349 -12.10 -23.48 3.83
N LEU A 350 -12.36 -23.08 2.58
CA LEU A 350 -12.08 -21.73 2.08
C LEU A 350 -13.30 -20.84 2.29
N LEU A 351 -13.26 -20.00 3.33
CA LEU A 351 -14.32 -19.02 3.61
C LEU A 351 -13.99 -17.68 2.95
N MET A 352 -14.70 -17.37 1.88
CA MET A 352 -14.62 -16.08 1.22
C MET A 352 -15.51 -15.06 1.95
N MET A 353 -14.93 -13.98 2.44
CA MET A 353 -15.65 -12.85 3.03
C MET A 353 -16.12 -11.93 1.90
N VAL A 354 -17.42 -11.98 1.62
CA VAL A 354 -18.03 -11.23 0.51
C VAL A 354 -18.75 -9.99 1.04
N PRO A 355 -18.48 -8.78 0.52
CA PRO A 355 -19.18 -7.58 0.94
C PRO A 355 -20.67 -7.66 0.58
N VAL A 356 -21.51 -7.14 1.46
CA VAL A 356 -22.97 -7.10 1.34
C VAL A 356 -23.43 -5.68 1.63
N THR A 357 -24.16 -5.09 0.67
CA THR A 357 -24.92 -3.86 0.87
C THR A 357 -26.38 -4.21 1.03
N TYR A 358 -27.03 -3.61 2.01
CA TYR A 358 -28.44 -3.79 2.32
C TYR A 358 -29.28 -2.87 1.44
N SER A 359 -30.40 -3.41 0.96
CA SER A 359 -31.44 -2.57 0.36
C SER A 359 -32.04 -1.59 1.38
N LYS A 360 -32.86 -0.65 0.92
CA LYS A 360 -33.57 0.32 1.78
C LYS A 360 -34.40 -0.32 2.92
N THR A 361 -34.73 -1.60 2.83
CA THR A 361 -35.47 -2.33 3.87
C THR A 361 -34.56 -2.93 4.97
N GLY A 362 -33.26 -2.64 4.94
CA GLY A 362 -32.28 -3.13 5.92
C GLY A 362 -31.81 -4.57 5.67
N ARG A 363 -31.29 -5.21 6.72
CA ARG A 363 -30.66 -6.53 6.66
C ARG A 363 -31.57 -7.56 5.98
N PRO A 364 -31.07 -8.33 4.99
CA PRO A 364 -31.85 -9.37 4.34
C PRO A 364 -32.27 -10.46 5.34
N SER A 365 -33.46 -11.02 5.14
CA SER A 365 -33.93 -12.21 5.88
C SER A 365 -32.97 -13.39 5.65
N ALA A 366 -32.86 -14.31 6.61
CA ALA A 366 -32.02 -15.51 6.51
C ALA A 366 -32.21 -16.25 5.17
N VAL A 367 -33.45 -16.49 4.75
CA VAL A 367 -33.77 -17.17 3.47
C VAL A 367 -33.19 -16.45 2.25
N LYS A 368 -33.26 -15.12 2.21
CA LYS A 368 -32.72 -14.31 1.11
C LYS A 368 -31.19 -14.36 1.12
N LEU A 369 -30.59 -14.27 2.30
CA LEU A 369 -29.14 -14.36 2.47
C LEU A 369 -28.62 -15.73 2.02
N ASP A 370 -29.23 -16.83 2.47
CA ASP A 370 -28.85 -18.20 2.08
C ASP A 370 -28.97 -18.42 0.57
N THR A 371 -30.06 -17.93 -0.03
CA THR A 371 -30.27 -17.98 -1.48
C THR A 371 -29.18 -17.22 -2.24
N TRP A 372 -28.74 -16.07 -1.71
CA TRP A 372 -27.67 -15.29 -2.31
C TRP A 372 -26.31 -15.97 -2.12
N ILE A 373 -25.99 -16.47 -0.93
CA ILE A 373 -24.76 -17.21 -0.63
C ILE A 373 -24.61 -18.42 -1.56
N GLY A 374 -25.69 -19.18 -1.75
CA GLY A 374 -25.70 -20.33 -2.66
C GLY A 374 -25.31 -19.96 -4.11
N LYS A 375 -25.66 -18.76 -4.58
CA LYS A 375 -25.25 -18.26 -5.90
C LYS A 375 -23.78 -17.87 -5.96
N GLN A 376 -23.19 -17.45 -4.84
CA GLN A 376 -21.78 -17.07 -4.76
C GLN A 376 -20.84 -18.28 -4.71
N ARG A 377 -21.27 -19.43 -4.17
CA ARG A 377 -20.43 -20.65 -4.04
C ARG A 377 -19.70 -21.09 -5.32
N VAL A 378 -20.35 -20.88 -6.47
CA VAL A 378 -19.87 -21.32 -7.79
C VAL A 378 -19.49 -20.15 -8.70
N ALA A 379 -19.66 -18.92 -8.22
CA ALA A 379 -19.24 -17.75 -8.98
C ALA A 379 -17.72 -17.68 -8.99
N SER A 380 -17.12 -17.21 -10.07
CA SER A 380 -15.70 -16.88 -10.00
C SER A 380 -15.52 -15.83 -8.92
N TRP A 381 -14.59 -16.07 -7.99
CA TRP A 381 -14.06 -15.09 -7.04
C TRP A 381 -13.88 -13.68 -7.65
N LYS A 382 -13.46 -13.59 -8.93
CA LYS A 382 -13.40 -12.35 -9.73
C LYS A 382 -14.75 -11.60 -9.84
N LYS A 383 -15.86 -12.32 -9.97
CA LYS A 383 -17.26 -11.83 -10.08
C LYS A 383 -17.89 -11.56 -8.71
N ILE A 384 -17.50 -12.32 -7.68
CA ILE A 384 -17.97 -12.18 -6.30
C ILE A 384 -17.50 -10.84 -5.71
N ALA A 385 -16.26 -10.44 -5.98
CA ALA A 385 -15.67 -9.17 -5.54
C ALA A 385 -16.27 -7.91 -6.19
N LEU A 386 -17.17 -8.03 -7.18
CA LEU A 386 -17.72 -6.90 -7.97
C LEU A 386 -19.21 -6.65 -7.73
N ARG A 387 -19.90 -7.52 -7.00
CA ARG A 387 -21.35 -7.39 -6.80
C ARG A 387 -21.63 -6.90 -5.39
N HIS A 388 -21.78 -5.60 -5.27
CA HIS A 388 -22.04 -4.92 -3.99
C HIS A 388 -23.49 -5.06 -3.52
N SER A 389 -24.45 -5.40 -4.38
CA SER A 389 -25.88 -5.30 -4.06
C SER A 389 -26.57 -6.66 -3.82
N MET A 390 -27.35 -6.71 -2.74
CA MET A 390 -28.34 -7.76 -2.44
C MET A 390 -29.76 -7.21 -2.41
#